data_AF-A0A5A7WC04-F1
#
_entry.id   AF-A0A5A7WC04-F1
#
_cell.length_a   1.000
_cell.length_b   1.000
_cell.length_c   1.000
_cell.angle_alpha   90.00
_cell.angle_beta   90.00
_cell.angle_gamma   90.00
#
_symmetry.space_group_name_H-M   'P 1'
#
loop_
_entity.id
_entity.type
_entity.pdbx_description
1 polymer ?
#
loop_
_entity_poly.entity_id
_entity_poly.type
_entity_poly.pdbx_seq_one_letter_code
_entity_poly.pdbx_strand_id
1 'polypeptide(L)'
;MAKYSKKAAAKVARAVKKAKAGTLRSGRSKKKVTSRKQVIAIGLSEARAEGKKVPKAPKKKTVKKKAAAKKATKRTTKKTNKSRKTSKKKS
;
A
#
# COMPACT_ATOMS: atom_id res chain seq x y z
N MET A 1 -20.41 -19.52 -17.60
CA MET A 1 -20.69 -18.36 -16.72
C MET A 1 -19.54 -17.34 -16.77
N ALA A 2 -19.83 -16.04 -16.90
CA ALA A 2 -18.81 -14.99 -16.94
C ALA A 2 -17.90 -15.00 -15.69
N LYS A 3 -16.59 -14.81 -15.89
CA LYS A 3 -15.58 -14.74 -14.80
C LYS A 3 -15.82 -13.55 -13.86
N TYR A 4 -16.39 -12.46 -14.36
CA TYR A 4 -16.70 -11.24 -13.62
C TYR A 4 -18.19 -10.91 -13.73
N SER A 5 -18.77 -10.34 -12.68
CA SER A 5 -20.14 -9.79 -12.74
C SER A 5 -20.18 -8.44 -13.48
N LYS A 6 -21.34 -8.10 -14.07
CA LYS A 6 -21.59 -6.78 -14.69
C LYS A 6 -21.28 -5.63 -13.73
N LYS A 7 -21.66 -5.78 -12.44
CA LYS A 7 -21.38 -4.79 -11.39
C LYS A 7 -19.87 -4.63 -11.12
N ALA A 8 -19.08 -5.71 -11.18
CA ALA A 8 -17.63 -5.61 -11.07
C ALA A 8 -16.99 -4.84 -12.24
N ALA A 9 -17.47 -5.06 -13.47
CA ALA A 9 -17.01 -4.31 -14.64
C ALA A 9 -17.34 -2.81 -14.51
N ALA A 10 -18.55 -2.47 -14.03
CA ALA A 10 -18.96 -1.08 -13.78
C ALA A 10 -18.06 -0.37 -12.76
N LYS A 11 -17.61 -1.07 -11.70
CA LYS A 11 -16.67 -0.50 -10.71
C LYS A 11 -15.31 -0.19 -11.30
N VAL A 12 -14.78 -1.08 -12.13
CA VAL A 12 -13.53 -0.84 -12.86
C VAL A 12 -13.69 0.34 -13.81
N ALA A 13 -14.79 0.42 -14.55
CA ALA A 13 -15.08 1.54 -15.44
C ALA A 13 -15.12 2.88 -14.68
N ARG A 14 -15.78 2.92 -13.51
CA ARG A 14 -15.80 4.09 -12.62
C ARG A 14 -14.40 4.48 -12.14
N ALA A 15 -13.59 3.51 -11.71
CA ALA A 15 -12.22 3.75 -11.28
C ALA A 15 -11.37 4.33 -12.42
N VAL A 16 -11.52 3.80 -13.64
CA VAL A 16 -10.85 4.31 -14.85
C VAL A 16 -11.30 5.73 -15.17
N LYS A 17 -12.60 6.05 -15.08
CA LYS A 17 -13.10 7.42 -15.30
C LYS A 17 -12.50 8.40 -14.29
N LYS A 18 -12.45 8.04 -13.00
CA LYS A 18 -11.81 8.86 -11.95
C LYS A 18 -10.31 9.01 -12.15
N ALA A 19 -9.63 7.97 -12.63
CA ALA A 19 -8.21 8.04 -12.93
C ALA A 19 -7.91 8.97 -14.11
N LYS A 20 -8.72 8.90 -15.19
CA LYS A 20 -8.65 9.84 -16.32
C LYS A 20 -8.90 11.28 -15.90
N ALA A 21 -9.83 11.49 -14.97
CA ALA A 21 -10.08 12.80 -14.36
C ALA A 21 -8.99 13.24 -13.36
N GLY A 22 -8.01 12.39 -13.05
CA GLY A 22 -6.92 12.71 -12.12
C GLY A 22 -7.30 12.76 -10.65
N THR A 23 -8.51 12.32 -10.28
CA THR A 23 -9.06 12.39 -8.92
C THR A 23 -8.89 11.08 -8.13
N LEU A 24 -8.52 9.98 -8.79
CA LEU A 24 -8.33 8.70 -8.11
C LEU A 24 -7.10 8.73 -7.19
N ARG A 25 -7.31 8.40 -5.92
CA ARG A 25 -6.25 8.29 -4.91
C ARG A 25 -6.17 6.88 -4.30
N SER A 26 -4.97 6.51 -3.87
CA SER A 26 -4.73 5.32 -3.05
C SER A 26 -5.33 5.51 -1.66
N GLY A 27 -5.65 4.40 -0.97
CA GLY A 27 -6.27 4.43 0.36
C GLY A 27 -5.41 5.11 1.43
N ARG A 28 -4.67 4.33 2.23
CA ARG A 28 -3.94 4.86 3.41
C ARG A 28 -2.98 6.01 3.10
N SER A 29 -2.31 5.98 1.96
CA SER A 29 -1.31 6.98 1.60
C SER A 29 -1.87 8.21 0.88
N LYS A 30 -3.16 8.22 0.50
CA LYS A 30 -3.83 9.32 -0.24
C LYS A 30 -3.05 9.80 -1.47
N LYS A 31 -2.16 8.99 -2.04
CA LYS A 31 -1.35 9.36 -3.21
C LYS A 31 -2.19 9.25 -4.47
N LYS A 32 -1.94 10.12 -5.45
CA LYS A 32 -2.60 10.03 -6.76
C LYS A 32 -2.19 8.72 -7.44
N VAL A 33 -3.16 8.03 -8.03
CA VAL A 33 -2.89 6.78 -8.75
C VAL A 33 -2.28 7.11 -10.10
N THR A 34 -1.11 6.53 -10.37
CA THR A 34 -0.34 6.79 -11.60
C THR A 34 -0.47 5.68 -12.63
N SER A 35 -0.68 4.43 -12.18
CA SER A 35 -0.67 3.27 -13.07
C SER A 35 -2.06 2.70 -13.35
N ARG A 36 -2.35 2.39 -14.62
CA ARG A 36 -3.63 1.78 -15.05
C ARG A 36 -3.88 0.43 -14.37
N LYS A 37 -2.83 -0.36 -14.12
CA LYS A 37 -2.91 -1.62 -13.36
C LYS A 37 -3.45 -1.39 -11.94
N GLN A 38 -2.98 -0.34 -11.27
CA GLN A 38 -3.44 0.01 -9.92
C GLN A 38 -4.88 0.52 -9.94
N VAL A 39 -5.29 1.27 -10.96
CA VAL A 39 -6.69 1.69 -11.14
C VAL A 39 -7.62 0.49 -11.22
N ILE A 40 -7.28 -0.50 -12.05
CA ILE A 40 -8.05 -1.74 -12.19
C ILE A 40 -8.05 -2.52 -10.87
N ALA A 41 -6.91 -2.60 -10.17
CA ALA A 41 -6.81 -3.26 -8.88
C ALA A 41 -7.69 -2.61 -7.80
N ILE A 42 -7.80 -1.29 -7.78
CA ILE A 42 -8.70 -0.56 -6.88
C ILE A 42 -10.15 -0.90 -7.23
N GLY A 43 -10.54 -0.79 -8.50
CA GLY A 43 -11.91 -1.10 -8.93
C GLY A 43 -12.33 -2.56 -8.66
N LEU A 44 -11.41 -3.51 -8.86
CA LEU A 44 -11.63 -4.93 -8.53
C LEU A 44 -11.68 -5.17 -7.01
N SER A 45 -10.95 -4.39 -6.21
CA SER A 45 -10.98 -4.52 -4.74
C SER A 45 -12.26 -3.92 -4.15
N GLU A 46 -12.74 -2.79 -4.67
CA GLU A 46 -14.07 -2.24 -4.35
C GLU A 46 -15.17 -3.26 -4.68
N ALA A 47 -15.09 -3.89 -5.86
CA ALA A 47 -16.06 -4.91 -6.27
C ALA A 47 -16.06 -6.13 -5.32
N ARG A 48 -14.88 -6.57 -4.84
CA ARG A 48 -14.78 -7.67 -3.86
C ARG A 48 -15.37 -7.28 -2.51
N ALA A 49 -15.11 -6.05 -2.04
CA ALA A 49 -15.64 -5.56 -0.77
C ALA A 49 -17.19 -5.53 -0.77
N GLU A 50 -17.79 -5.26 -1.93
CA GLU A 50 -19.26 -5.27 -2.11
C GLU A 50 -19.86 -6.65 -2.43
N GLY A 51 -19.09 -7.72 -2.22
CA GLY A 51 -19.53 -9.10 -2.45
C GLY A 51 -19.81 -9.45 -3.92
N LYS A 52 -19.31 -8.66 -4.87
CA LYS A 52 -19.54 -8.95 -6.30
C LYS A 52 -18.67 -10.12 -6.74
N LYS A 53 -19.16 -10.87 -7.73
CA LYS A 53 -18.40 -11.97 -8.34
C LYS A 53 -17.16 -11.42 -9.05
N VAL A 54 -16.01 -11.70 -8.45
CA VAL A 54 -14.67 -11.38 -8.96
C VAL A 54 -13.80 -12.62 -8.73
N PRO A 55 -13.01 -13.07 -9.72
CA PRO A 55 -12.07 -14.16 -9.55
C PRO A 55 -11.10 -13.88 -8.39
N LYS A 56 -10.80 -14.92 -7.62
CA LYS A 56 -9.75 -14.87 -6.62
C LYS A 56 -8.45 -14.52 -7.32
N ALA A 57 -7.66 -13.64 -6.71
CA ALA A 57 -6.31 -13.42 -7.19
C ALA A 57 -5.59 -14.78 -7.19
N PRO A 58 -4.78 -15.09 -8.22
CA PRO A 58 -4.01 -16.33 -8.22
C PRO A 58 -3.21 -16.38 -6.92
N LYS A 59 -3.32 -17.51 -6.20
CA LYS A 59 -2.47 -17.75 -5.03
C LYS A 59 -1.04 -17.72 -5.55
N LYS A 60 -0.31 -16.63 -5.34
CA LYS A 60 1.14 -16.67 -5.47
C LYS A 60 1.57 -17.74 -4.48
N LYS A 61 2.12 -18.85 -4.97
CA LYS A 61 2.87 -19.79 -4.12
C LYS A 61 3.90 -18.91 -3.43
N THR A 62 3.65 -18.56 -2.19
CA THR A 62 4.68 -17.97 -1.36
C THR A 62 5.71 -19.08 -1.28
N VAL A 63 6.79 -18.96 -2.04
CA VAL A 63 8.03 -19.59 -1.60
C VAL A 63 8.18 -19.10 -0.18
N LYS A 64 7.89 -19.98 0.79
CA LYS A 64 8.13 -19.72 2.20
C LYS A 64 9.57 -19.30 2.25
N LYS A 65 9.83 -17.99 2.32
CA LYS A 65 11.17 -17.50 2.59
C LYS A 65 11.42 -18.03 3.98
N LYS A 66 12.16 -19.16 4.09
CA LYS A 66 12.64 -19.67 5.36
C LYS A 66 13.12 -18.45 6.11
N ALA A 67 12.59 -18.23 7.30
CA ALA A 67 13.02 -17.13 8.15
C ALA A 67 14.53 -17.28 8.30
N ALA A 68 15.31 -16.53 7.53
CA ALA A 68 16.69 -16.28 7.87
C ALA A 68 16.60 -15.65 9.25
N ALA A 69 17.13 -16.37 10.23
CA ALA A 69 17.10 -16.01 11.63
C ALA A 69 17.27 -14.51 11.80
N LYS A 70 16.40 -13.91 12.60
CA LYS A 70 16.60 -12.55 13.11
C LYS A 70 17.92 -12.53 13.87
N LYS A 71 19.05 -12.28 13.19
CA LYS A 71 20.24 -11.77 13.86
C LYS A 71 19.84 -10.39 14.34
N ALA A 72 19.68 -10.26 15.65
CA ALA A 72 19.42 -9.01 16.33
C ALA A 72 20.56 -8.04 16.04
N THR A 73 20.45 -7.27 14.95
CA THR A 73 21.23 -6.05 14.79
C THR A 73 20.68 -5.05 15.79
N LYS A 74 21.37 -5.00 16.93
CA LYS A 74 21.41 -3.91 17.91
C LYS A 74 20.70 -2.66 17.39
N ARG A 75 19.54 -2.40 17.97
CA ARG A 75 18.87 -1.09 17.95
C ARG A 75 19.75 -0.11 18.73
N THR A 76 20.87 0.32 18.15
CA THR A 76 21.56 1.53 18.58
C THR A 76 20.80 2.70 18.02
N THR A 77 19.62 2.97 18.59
CA THR A 77 19.06 4.32 18.53
C THR A 77 20.02 5.20 19.31
N LYS A 78 20.92 5.82 18.53
CA LYS A 78 21.68 7.01 18.83
C LYS A 78 20.73 8.05 19.45
N LYS A 79 20.59 8.01 20.77
CA LYS A 79 20.04 9.10 21.58
C LYS A 79 21.12 10.17 21.60
N THR A 80 21.23 10.95 20.53
CA THR A 80 21.95 12.23 20.57
C THR A 80 21.11 13.20 21.38
N ASN A 81 21.28 13.14 22.69
CA ASN A 81 21.18 14.33 23.51
C ASN A 81 22.50 14.42 24.27
N LYS A 82 23.50 15.05 23.64
CA LYS A 82 24.78 15.38 24.27
C LYS A 82 25.12 16.82 23.92
N SER A 83 25.19 17.63 24.98
CA SER A 83 26.10 18.78 25.11
C SER A 83 25.71 20.09 24.42
N ARG A 84 24.89 20.90 25.09
CA ARG A 84 25.33 22.28 25.41
C ARG A 84 25.92 22.26 26.82
N LYS A 85 27.22 22.00 26.90
CA LYS A 85 28.04 22.31 28.08
C LYS A 85 29.29 23.02 27.58
N THR A 86 29.21 24.33 27.42
CA THR A 86 30.39 25.19 27.33
C THR A 86 30.71 25.68 28.74
N SER A 87 31.76 25.07 29.29
CA SER A 87 32.74 25.55 30.27
C SER A 87 32.52 26.90 30.99
N LYS A 88 32.58 26.81 32.33
CA LYS A 88 33.05 27.77 33.35
C LYS A 88 33.92 28.93 32.83
N LYS A 89 33.71 30.14 33.39
CA LYS A 89 34.79 30.96 33.97
C LYS A 89 34.25 31.87 35.08
N LYS A 90 34.85 31.77 36.27
CA LYS A 90 34.75 32.74 37.38
C LYS A 90 35.45 34.04 36.96
N SER A 91 34.89 35.18 37.35
CA SER A 91 35.62 36.24 38.06
C SER A 91 34.65 36.92 39.01
#